data_AF-A0A443JYS8-F1
#
_entry.id   AF-A0A443JYS8-F1
#
_cell.length_a   1.000
_cell.length_b   1.000
_cell.length_c   1.000
_cell.angle_alpha   90.00
_cell.angle_beta   90.00
_cell.angle_gamma   90.00
#
_symmetry.space_group_name_H-M   'P 1'
#
loop_
_entity.id
_entity.type
_entity.pdbx_description
1 polymer ?
#
loop_
_entity_poly.entity_id
_entity_poly.type
_entity_poly.pdbx_seq_one_letter_code
_entity_poly.pdbx_strand_id
1 'polypeptide(L)'
;MLLPSIRNARSLPQTILTDADLQRMQREDAPMFLLRLCKGAKVPAPVRRYLESAAGKEARTGYKCRMRTPWHVVPDVKIPDYFLAYMSGRSVTLVRNAAGATCTNSLHALTLHNQDDAPALAAAHASAFFQLSCEIEGHPLGGGMLKLEPREAARIAIPTAERLAALDRDEIGAAVSNLQRWRHYAD
;
A
#
# COMPACT_ATOMS: atom_id res chain seq x y z
N MET A 1 -20.47 -4.24 -7.11
CA MET A 1 -19.82 -3.47 -8.20
C MET A 1 -18.33 -3.76 -8.14
N LEU A 2 -17.63 -3.84 -9.27
CA LEU A 2 -16.19 -4.11 -9.28
C LEU A 2 -15.42 -2.81 -9.03
N LEU A 3 -14.43 -2.86 -8.13
CA LEU A 3 -13.55 -1.73 -7.81
C LEU A 3 -12.10 -2.15 -8.12
N PRO A 4 -11.31 -1.35 -8.85
CA PRO A 4 -9.88 -1.61 -9.01
C PRO A 4 -9.19 -1.73 -7.65
N SER A 5 -8.42 -2.79 -7.45
CA SER A 5 -7.78 -3.13 -6.18
C SER A 5 -6.38 -3.67 -6.42
N ILE A 6 -5.37 -2.96 -5.91
CA ILE A 6 -3.97 -3.39 -6.01
C ILE A 6 -3.70 -4.49 -4.99
N ARG A 7 -3.15 -5.61 -5.48
CA ARG A 7 -2.94 -6.82 -4.67
C ARG A 7 -1.70 -6.75 -3.78
N ASN A 8 -0.61 -6.17 -4.28
CA ASN A 8 0.68 -6.13 -3.59
C ASN A 8 1.62 -5.13 -4.31
N ALA A 9 2.78 -4.88 -3.70
CA ALA A 9 3.77 -3.93 -4.22
C ALA A 9 4.28 -4.26 -5.64
N ARG A 10 4.36 -5.53 -6.05
CA ARG A 10 4.82 -5.89 -7.41
C ARG A 10 3.83 -5.49 -8.50
N SER A 11 2.57 -5.24 -8.15
CA SER A 11 1.57 -4.74 -9.07
C SER A 11 1.59 -3.21 -9.18
N LEU A 12 2.36 -2.51 -8.36
CA LEU A 12 2.46 -1.05 -8.44
C LEU A 12 3.49 -0.62 -9.50
N PRO A 13 3.26 0.50 -10.19
CA PRO A 13 4.31 1.20 -10.92
C PRO A 13 5.30 1.86 -9.93
N GLN A 14 6.35 2.49 -10.46
CA GLN A 14 7.41 3.06 -9.63
C GLN A 14 6.97 4.26 -8.79
N THR A 15 6.10 5.14 -9.31
CA THR A 15 5.82 6.44 -8.66
C THR A 15 4.33 6.82 -8.63
N ILE A 16 3.60 6.61 -9.72
CA ILE A 16 2.18 7.00 -9.84
C ILE A 16 1.40 5.88 -10.54
N LEU A 17 0.33 5.41 -9.89
CA LEU A 17 -0.67 4.53 -10.48
C LEU A 17 -1.70 5.34 -11.25
N THR A 18 -1.84 5.07 -12.54
CA THR A 18 -2.73 5.77 -13.47
C THR A 18 -3.81 4.84 -14.05
N ASP A 19 -4.82 5.40 -14.71
CA ASP A 19 -5.83 4.62 -15.42
C ASP A 19 -5.23 3.75 -16.53
N ALA A 20 -4.15 4.20 -17.18
CA ALA A 20 -3.43 3.41 -18.18
C ALA A 20 -2.81 2.15 -17.57
N ASP A 21 -2.31 2.22 -16.33
CA ASP A 21 -1.81 1.05 -15.61
C ASP A 21 -2.93 0.05 -15.32
N LEU A 22 -4.11 0.54 -14.91
CA LEU A 22 -5.29 -0.31 -14.68
C LEU A 22 -5.77 -0.98 -15.98
N GLN A 23 -5.81 -0.23 -17.09
CA GLN A 23 -6.16 -0.78 -18.40
C GLN A 23 -5.16 -1.83 -18.88
N ARG A 24 -3.86 -1.65 -18.61
CA ARG A 24 -2.85 -2.67 -18.88
C ARG A 24 -3.11 -3.93 -18.04
N MET A 25 -3.28 -3.78 -16.72
CA MET A 25 -3.58 -4.91 -15.83
C MET A 25 -4.82 -5.69 -16.29
N GLN A 26 -5.86 -4.98 -16.72
CA GLN A 26 -7.07 -5.60 -17.23
C GLN A 26 -6.84 -6.37 -18.54
N ARG A 27 -6.06 -5.81 -19.48
CA ARG A 27 -5.69 -6.50 -20.74
C ARG A 27 -4.84 -7.75 -20.49
N GLU A 28 -4.04 -7.73 -19.42
CA GLU A 28 -3.20 -8.85 -18.99
C GLU A 28 -3.96 -9.89 -18.14
N ASP A 29 -5.28 -9.72 -17.96
CA ASP A 29 -6.13 -10.55 -17.09
C ASP A 29 -5.58 -10.67 -15.65
N ALA A 30 -4.96 -9.58 -15.17
CA ALA A 30 -4.40 -9.54 -13.83
C ALA A 30 -5.52 -9.55 -12.77
N PRO A 31 -5.31 -10.18 -11.60
CA PRO A 31 -6.27 -10.16 -10.50
C PRO A 31 -6.31 -8.78 -9.84
N MET A 32 -7.09 -7.87 -10.42
CA MET A 32 -7.10 -6.43 -10.10
C MET A 32 -8.44 -5.88 -9.64
N PHE A 33 -9.47 -6.71 -9.44
CA PHE A 33 -10.79 -6.25 -9.01
C PHE A 33 -11.19 -6.78 -7.64
N LEU A 34 -11.70 -5.89 -6.81
CA LEU A 34 -12.46 -6.21 -5.62
C LEU A 34 -13.96 -6.18 -5.96
N LEU A 35 -14.67 -7.28 -5.65
CA LEU A 35 -16.13 -7.25 -5.64
C LEU A 35 -16.62 -6.45 -4.42
N ARG A 36 -16.90 -5.17 -4.62
CA ARG A 36 -17.43 -4.28 -3.57
C ARG A 36 -18.93 -4.47 -3.43
N LEU A 37 -19.34 -5.03 -2.29
CA LEU A 37 -20.73 -5.15 -1.84
C LEU A 37 -20.90 -4.27 -0.60
N CYS A 38 -22.06 -3.63 -0.47
CA CYS A 38 -22.38 -2.77 0.68
C CYS A 38 -23.37 -3.49 1.60
N LYS A 39 -23.22 -3.30 2.92
CA LYS A 39 -24.19 -3.80 3.89
C LYS A 39 -25.57 -3.19 3.60
N GLY A 40 -26.62 -4.03 3.62
CA GLY A 40 -28.00 -3.61 3.34
C GLY A 40 -28.34 -3.46 1.85
N ALA A 41 -27.36 -3.47 0.95
CA ALA A 41 -27.62 -3.42 -0.48
C ALA A 41 -28.11 -4.76 -1.02
N LYS A 42 -28.95 -4.73 -2.07
CA LYS A 42 -29.40 -5.93 -2.77
C LYS A 42 -28.21 -6.64 -3.42
N VAL A 43 -27.96 -7.89 -3.03
CA VAL A 43 -26.92 -8.72 -3.65
C VAL A 43 -27.36 -9.15 -5.06
N PRO A 44 -26.56 -8.87 -6.12
CA PRO A 44 -26.87 -9.28 -7.49
C PRO A 44 -27.07 -10.79 -7.64
N ALA A 45 -27.95 -11.21 -8.55
CA ALA A 45 -28.30 -12.62 -8.72
C ALA A 45 -27.10 -13.55 -9.01
N PRO A 46 -26.12 -13.18 -9.88
CA PRO A 46 -24.94 -14.01 -10.11
C PRO A 46 -24.09 -14.19 -8.85
N VAL A 47 -23.93 -13.12 -8.07
CA VAL A 47 -23.18 -13.15 -6.81
C VAL A 47 -23.91 -14.03 -5.79
N ARG A 48 -25.23 -13.89 -5.65
CA ARG A 48 -26.04 -14.75 -4.77
C ARG A 48 -25.89 -16.22 -5.14
N ARG A 49 -25.94 -16.55 -6.43
CA ARG A 49 -25.74 -17.93 -6.91
C ARG A 49 -24.38 -18.48 -6.49
N TYR A 50 -23.32 -17.68 -6.57
CA TYR A 50 -22.00 -18.07 -6.07
C TYR A 50 -22.01 -18.26 -4.54
N LEU A 51 -22.60 -17.33 -3.79
CA LEU A 51 -22.64 -17.40 -2.32
C LEU A 51 -23.39 -18.66 -1.81
N GLU A 52 -24.39 -19.15 -2.53
CA GLU A 52 -25.14 -20.37 -2.20
C GLU A 52 -24.52 -21.68 -2.74
N SER A 53 -23.49 -21.57 -3.59
CA SER A 53 -22.76 -22.72 -4.14
C SER A 53 -21.91 -23.41 -3.06
N ALA A 54 -21.40 -24.61 -3.36
CA ALA A 54 -20.47 -25.32 -2.47
C ALA A 54 -19.23 -24.46 -2.14
N ALA A 55 -18.63 -23.80 -3.14
CA ALA A 55 -17.47 -22.93 -2.96
C ALA A 55 -17.80 -21.70 -2.09
N GLY A 56 -18.98 -21.10 -2.25
CA GLY A 56 -19.43 -19.98 -1.41
C GLY A 56 -19.63 -20.39 0.05
N LYS A 57 -20.22 -21.57 0.27
CA LYS A 57 -20.41 -22.15 1.61
C LYS A 57 -19.06 -22.48 2.26
N GLU A 58 -18.11 -23.02 1.52
CA GLU A 58 -16.74 -23.25 1.97
C GLU A 58 -16.04 -21.93 2.34
N ALA A 59 -16.08 -20.92 1.46
CA ALA A 59 -15.47 -19.61 1.71
C ALA A 59 -16.02 -18.93 2.98
N ARG A 60 -17.30 -19.14 3.29
CA ARG A 60 -17.93 -18.63 4.53
C ARG A 60 -17.29 -19.20 5.80
N THR A 61 -16.71 -20.40 5.75
CA THR A 61 -16.04 -21.03 6.91
C THR A 61 -14.69 -20.41 7.25
N GLY A 62 -14.12 -19.61 6.34
CA GLY A 62 -12.86 -18.91 6.59
C GLY A 62 -12.97 -17.95 7.78
N TYR A 63 -11.89 -17.87 8.57
CA TYR A 63 -11.85 -17.07 9.82
C TYR A 63 -12.39 -15.64 9.64
N LYS A 64 -11.91 -14.91 8.63
CA LYS A 64 -12.36 -13.53 8.37
C LYS A 64 -13.83 -13.45 7.94
N CYS A 65 -14.36 -14.44 7.22
CA CYS A 65 -15.76 -14.49 6.83
C CYS A 65 -16.66 -14.79 8.04
N ARG A 66 -16.28 -15.76 8.88
CA ARG A 66 -17.03 -16.16 10.09
C ARG A 66 -17.28 -15.02 11.07
N MET A 67 -16.33 -14.09 11.18
CA MET A 67 -16.41 -12.98 12.13
C MET A 67 -17.08 -11.72 11.57
N ARG A 68 -17.54 -11.72 10.31
CA ARG A 68 -18.17 -10.56 9.67
C ARG A 68 -19.67 -10.75 9.52
N THR A 69 -20.43 -9.66 9.71
CA THR A 69 -21.87 -9.64 9.46
C THR A 69 -22.26 -8.45 8.57
N PRO A 70 -22.66 -8.67 7.31
CA PRO A 70 -22.69 -9.96 6.59
C PRO A 70 -21.28 -10.45 6.19
N TRP A 71 -21.10 -11.77 6.13
CA TRP A 71 -19.79 -12.42 5.93
C TRP A 71 -19.10 -12.10 4.60
N HIS A 72 -19.89 -11.83 3.56
CA HIS A 72 -19.45 -11.59 2.18
C HIS A 72 -19.17 -10.11 1.87
N VAL A 73 -19.32 -9.22 2.85
CA VAL A 73 -18.99 -7.79 2.69
C VAL A 73 -17.62 -7.53 3.30
N VAL A 74 -16.71 -6.98 2.48
CA VAL A 74 -15.40 -6.50 2.96
C VAL A 74 -15.61 -5.14 3.65
N PRO A 75 -15.28 -5.00 4.94
CA PRO A 75 -15.40 -3.73 5.64
C PRO A 75 -14.32 -2.74 5.23
N ASP A 76 -14.55 -1.46 5.50
CA ASP A 76 -13.55 -0.38 5.45
C ASP A 76 -12.75 -0.27 4.14
N VAL A 77 -13.41 -0.52 3.00
CA VAL A 77 -12.81 -0.31 1.67
C VAL A 77 -12.60 1.19 1.46
N LYS A 78 -11.33 1.61 1.42
CA LYS A 78 -10.89 3.00 1.23
C LYS A 78 -10.17 3.16 -0.09
N ILE A 79 -10.28 4.34 -0.68
CA ILE A 79 -9.46 4.77 -1.81
C ILE A 79 -8.39 5.71 -1.21
N PRO A 80 -7.13 5.26 -1.06
CA PRO A 80 -6.08 6.11 -0.52
C PRO A 80 -5.55 7.11 -1.54
N ASP A 81 -4.83 8.13 -1.07
CA ASP A 81 -4.04 9.03 -1.92
C ASP A 81 -2.73 8.37 -2.35
N TYR A 82 -2.15 7.51 -1.48
CA TYR A 82 -0.91 6.78 -1.74
C TYR A 82 -0.96 5.35 -1.22
N PHE A 83 -0.22 4.47 -1.88
CA PHE A 83 0.09 3.12 -1.40
C PHE A 83 1.51 3.09 -0.85
N LEU A 84 1.68 2.48 0.33
CA LEU A 84 3.00 2.20 0.90
C LEU A 84 3.19 0.70 1.07
N ALA A 85 4.30 0.16 0.58
CA ALA A 85 4.65 -1.23 0.79
C ALA A 85 5.04 -1.47 2.26
N TYR A 86 4.24 -2.26 2.98
CA TYR A 86 4.49 -2.52 4.40
C TYR A 86 5.74 -3.37 4.67
N MET A 87 6.22 -4.09 3.67
CA MET A 87 7.48 -4.84 3.68
C MET A 87 8.27 -4.50 2.43
N SER A 88 9.50 -4.05 2.63
CA SER A 88 10.37 -3.56 1.57
C SER A 88 11.80 -4.05 1.79
N GLY A 89 12.51 -4.31 0.69
CA GLY A 89 13.92 -4.68 0.73
C GLY A 89 14.80 -3.46 0.97
N ARG A 90 15.46 -2.97 -0.08
CA ARG A 90 16.40 -1.83 -0.01
C ARG A 90 15.71 -0.46 0.04
N SER A 91 14.56 -0.33 -0.62
CA SER A 91 13.84 0.93 -0.69
C SER A 91 12.36 0.73 -0.44
N VAL A 92 11.78 1.62 0.36
CA VAL A 92 10.34 1.60 0.64
C VAL A 92 9.58 2.14 -0.55
N THR A 93 8.68 1.32 -1.10
CA THR A 93 7.82 1.73 -2.21
C THR A 93 6.68 2.62 -1.72
N LEU A 94 6.63 3.87 -2.20
CA LEU A 94 5.51 4.79 -2.04
C LEU A 94 4.98 5.21 -3.42
N VAL A 95 3.70 4.98 -3.68
CA VAL A 95 3.10 5.20 -5.00
C VAL A 95 1.82 6.02 -4.89
N ARG A 96 1.75 7.12 -5.63
CA ARG A 96 0.54 7.96 -5.69
C ARG A 96 -0.58 7.24 -6.43
N ASN A 97 -1.79 7.31 -5.90
CA ASN A 97 -2.98 6.69 -6.48
C ASN A 97 -3.79 7.70 -7.31
N ALA A 98 -3.35 7.99 -8.53
CA ALA A 98 -4.11 8.85 -9.44
C ALA A 98 -5.32 8.14 -10.07
N ALA A 99 -5.35 6.81 -10.04
CA ALA A 99 -6.37 5.97 -10.66
C ALA A 99 -7.59 5.65 -9.76
N GLY A 100 -7.59 6.12 -8.50
CA GLY A 100 -8.68 5.88 -7.57
C GLY A 100 -8.88 4.40 -7.17
N ALA A 101 -7.82 3.59 -7.18
CA ALA A 101 -7.88 2.18 -6.80
C ALA A 101 -7.89 1.99 -5.27
N THR A 102 -8.44 0.89 -4.76
CA THR A 102 -8.20 0.42 -3.37
C THR A 102 -6.98 -0.51 -3.34
N CYS A 103 -6.62 -1.03 -2.17
CA CYS A 103 -5.65 -2.11 -2.03
C CYS A 103 -6.11 -3.19 -1.05
N THR A 104 -5.41 -4.32 -1.07
CA THR A 104 -5.49 -5.35 -0.04
C THR A 104 -4.69 -4.94 1.20
N ASN A 105 -4.69 -5.79 2.23
CA ASN A 105 -3.86 -5.62 3.44
C ASN A 105 -2.36 -5.89 3.22
N SER A 106 -1.92 -6.11 1.98
CA SER A 106 -0.50 -6.21 1.62
C SER A 106 0.11 -4.86 1.26
N LEU A 107 -0.66 -3.77 1.37
CA LEU A 107 -0.24 -2.39 1.19
C LEU A 107 -0.92 -1.56 2.28
N HIS A 108 -0.23 -0.53 2.75
CA HIS A 108 -0.89 0.50 3.56
C HIS A 108 -1.57 1.51 2.65
N ALA A 109 -2.81 1.82 3.00
CA ALA A 109 -3.60 2.87 2.39
C ALA A 109 -3.31 4.18 3.14
N LEU A 110 -2.57 5.09 2.51
CA LEU A 110 -2.23 6.39 3.09
C LEU A 110 -3.15 7.49 2.54
N THR A 111 -3.60 8.37 3.43
CA THR A 111 -4.43 9.53 3.09
C THR A 111 -3.76 10.77 3.65
N LEU A 112 -3.64 11.81 2.82
CA LEU A 112 -3.15 13.11 3.25
C LEU A 112 -4.24 13.84 4.04
N HIS A 113 -3.86 14.45 5.16
CA HIS A 113 -4.76 15.32 5.91
C HIS A 113 -5.02 16.63 5.17
N ASN A 114 -3.98 17.19 4.53
CA ASN A 114 -4.08 18.32 3.61
C ASN A 114 -3.46 17.94 2.26
N GLN A 115 -4.20 18.15 1.17
CA GLN A 115 -3.72 17.85 -0.18
C GLN A 115 -2.56 18.78 -0.61
N ASP A 116 -2.43 19.95 0.03
CA ASP A 116 -1.30 20.87 -0.21
C ASP A 116 0.05 20.29 0.25
N ASP A 117 0.06 19.21 1.03
CA ASP A 117 1.28 18.52 1.48
C ASP A 117 1.86 17.58 0.40
N ALA A 118 1.10 17.29 -0.67
CA ALA A 118 1.53 16.36 -1.72
C ALA A 118 2.89 16.73 -2.38
N PRO A 119 3.20 18.00 -2.65
CA PRO A 119 4.52 18.40 -3.17
C PRO A 119 5.66 18.13 -2.17
N ALA A 120 5.44 18.38 -0.87
CA ALA A 120 6.45 18.11 0.17
C ALA A 120 6.71 16.60 0.30
N LEU A 121 5.66 15.79 0.27
CA LEU A 121 5.78 14.33 0.25
C LEU A 121 6.54 13.83 -0.99
N ALA A 122 6.24 14.38 -2.17
CA ALA A 122 6.94 14.03 -3.40
C ALA A 122 8.43 14.40 -3.32
N ALA A 123 8.77 15.58 -2.80
CA ALA A 123 10.14 16.02 -2.61
C ALA A 123 10.89 15.14 -1.60
N ALA A 124 10.26 14.81 -0.47
CA ALA A 124 10.82 13.90 0.53
C ALA A 124 11.08 12.52 -0.07
N HIS A 125 10.08 11.92 -0.73
CA HIS A 125 10.18 10.60 -1.35
C HIS A 125 11.28 10.52 -2.42
N ALA A 126 11.52 11.60 -3.16
CA ALA A 126 12.61 11.68 -4.14
C ALA A 126 14.02 11.81 -3.52
N SER A 127 14.11 11.97 -2.19
CA SER A 127 15.38 12.15 -1.47
C SER A 127 15.76 10.90 -0.66
N ALA A 128 17.06 10.75 -0.40
CA ALA A 128 17.56 9.71 0.50
C ALA A 128 17.04 9.86 1.95
N PHE A 129 16.57 11.06 2.33
CA PHE A 129 16.01 11.32 3.66
C PHE A 129 14.74 10.50 3.93
N PHE A 130 13.88 10.31 2.92
CA PHE A 130 12.68 9.49 3.11
C PHE A 130 13.06 8.06 3.46
N GLN A 131 14.05 7.49 2.76
CA GLN A 131 14.56 6.16 3.09
C GLN A 131 15.18 6.16 4.49
N LEU A 132 15.99 7.16 4.85
CA LEU A 132 16.54 7.27 6.20
C LEU A 132 15.45 7.26 7.28
N SER A 133 14.40 8.06 7.11
CA SER A 133 13.28 8.08 8.06
C SER A 133 12.56 6.73 8.11
N CYS A 134 12.42 6.03 6.98
CA CYS A 134 11.86 4.68 6.98
C CYS A 134 12.73 3.69 7.73
N GLU A 135 14.06 3.75 7.58
CA GLU A 135 15.00 2.87 8.29
C GLU A 135 15.01 3.13 9.80
N ILE A 136 14.77 4.38 10.23
CA ILE A 136 14.69 4.74 11.65
C ILE A 136 13.38 4.24 12.28
N GLU A 137 12.25 4.41 11.59
CA GLU A 137 10.93 4.09 12.13
C GLU A 137 10.54 2.62 11.95
N GLY A 138 10.98 1.99 10.86
CA GLY A 138 10.65 0.61 10.52
C GLY A 138 11.49 -0.38 11.31
N HIS A 139 10.91 -1.54 11.59
CA HIS A 139 11.62 -2.61 12.26
C HIS A 139 12.16 -3.65 11.26
N PRO A 140 13.39 -4.15 11.47
CA PRO A 140 13.96 -5.17 10.62
C PRO A 140 13.36 -6.55 10.90
N LEU A 141 13.22 -7.34 9.83
CA LEU A 141 12.92 -8.76 9.88
C LEU A 141 14.08 -9.56 9.26
N GLY A 142 14.08 -10.88 9.48
CA GLY A 142 15.09 -11.77 8.91
C GLY A 142 15.21 -11.64 7.38
N GLY A 143 16.45 -11.79 6.88
CA GLY A 143 16.76 -11.67 5.45
C GLY A 143 16.79 -10.23 4.93
N GLY A 144 16.95 -9.24 5.82
CA GLY A 144 17.02 -7.84 5.42
C GLY A 144 15.69 -7.28 4.94
N MET A 145 14.55 -7.75 5.43
CA MET A 145 13.29 -7.08 5.11
C MET A 145 13.06 -5.95 6.12
N LEU A 146 12.72 -4.76 5.64
CA LEU A 146 12.23 -3.67 6.48
C LEU A 146 10.71 -3.75 6.53
N LYS A 147 10.14 -3.80 7.73
CA LYS A 147 8.69 -3.76 7.92
C LYS A 147 8.28 -2.45 8.56
N LEU A 148 7.25 -1.84 7.99
CA LEU A 148 6.59 -0.64 8.50
C LEU A 148 5.16 -1.01 8.86
N GLU A 149 4.82 -0.96 10.13
CA GLU A 149 3.43 -1.00 10.62
C GLU A 149 2.76 0.37 10.52
N PRO A 150 1.42 0.45 10.58
CA PRO A 150 0.71 1.72 10.38
C PRO A 150 1.19 2.86 11.29
N ARG A 151 1.54 2.57 12.55
CA ARG A 151 2.06 3.57 13.51
C ARG A 151 3.50 4.00 13.23
N GLU A 152 4.29 3.15 12.57
CA GLU A 152 5.66 3.47 12.14
C GLU A 152 5.60 4.30 10.86
N ALA A 153 4.79 3.87 9.89
CA ALA A 153 4.53 4.62 8.67
C ALA A 153 4.01 6.05 8.96
N ALA A 154 3.16 6.21 9.97
CA ALA A 154 2.65 7.53 10.39
C ALA A 154 3.71 8.45 11.02
N ARG A 155 4.89 7.93 11.39
CA ARG A 155 6.00 8.70 11.96
C ARG A 155 7.07 9.08 10.94
N ILE A 156 6.96 8.60 9.70
CA ILE A 156 7.88 8.97 8.62
C ILE A 156 7.87 10.49 8.46
N ALA A 157 9.06 11.10 8.60
CA ALA A 157 9.23 12.53 8.53
C ALA A 157 9.15 13.02 7.08
N ILE A 158 8.34 14.06 6.85
CA ILE A 158 8.16 14.73 5.56
C ILE A 158 8.59 16.20 5.71
N PRO A 159 9.88 16.53 5.52
CA PRO A 159 10.36 17.91 5.60
C PRO A 159 9.95 18.70 4.35
N THR A 160 9.99 20.03 4.45
CA THR A 160 9.81 20.89 3.28
C THR A 160 10.99 20.76 2.31
N ALA A 161 10.78 21.16 1.05
CA ALA A 161 11.83 21.12 0.03
C ALA A 161 13.07 21.95 0.43
N GLU A 162 12.87 23.10 1.08
CA GLU A 162 13.95 23.96 1.57
C GLU A 162 14.77 23.27 2.66
N ARG A 163 14.11 22.58 3.59
CA ARG A 163 14.80 21.80 4.62
C ARG A 163 15.60 20.65 4.02
N LEU A 164 15.03 19.93 3.05
CA LEU A 164 15.72 18.84 2.35
C LEU A 164 16.95 19.35 1.58
N ALA A 165 16.85 20.52 0.94
CA ALA A 165 17.95 21.12 0.20
C ALA A 165 19.13 21.55 1.09
N ALA A 166 18.88 21.82 2.37
CA ALA A 166 19.91 22.19 3.34
C ALA A 166 20.63 20.98 3.97
N LEU A 167 20.17 19.75 3.73
CA LEU A 167 20.78 18.54 4.28
C LEU A 167 21.99 18.09 3.46
N ASP A 168 23.00 17.55 4.15
CA ASP A 168 24.11 16.86 3.51
C ASP A 168 23.62 15.51 2.94
N ARG A 169 23.63 15.40 1.61
CA ARG A 169 23.16 14.20 0.91
C ARG A 169 24.08 13.01 1.11
N ASP A 170 25.38 13.24 1.22
CA ASP A 170 26.37 12.17 1.35
C ASP A 170 26.33 11.59 2.76
N GLU A 171 26.16 12.45 3.77
CA GLU A 171 25.96 12.03 5.16
C GLU A 171 24.67 11.20 5.32
N ILE A 172 23.55 11.66 4.73
CA ILE A 172 22.30 10.90 4.73
C ILE A 172 22.45 9.56 4.00
N GLY A 173 23.09 9.55 2.84
CA GLY A 173 23.35 8.33 2.09
C GLY A 173 24.15 7.32 2.91
N ALA A 174 25.22 7.78 3.57
CA ALA A 174 26.03 6.95 4.45
C ALA A 174 25.22 6.42 5.65
N ALA A 175 24.36 7.24 6.26
CA ALA A 175 23.48 6.82 7.34
C ALA A 175 22.49 5.73 6.89
N VAL A 176 21.88 5.87 5.71
CA VAL A 176 21.01 4.82 5.12
C VAL A 176 21.79 3.53 4.92
N SER A 177 22.96 3.59 4.29
CA SER A 177 23.80 2.41 4.06
C SER A 177 24.25 1.74 5.36
N ASN A 178 24.48 2.52 6.42
CA ASN A 178 24.80 1.98 7.74
C ASN A 178 23.60 1.21 8.32
N LEU A 179 22.40 1.80 8.33
CA LEU A 179 21.20 1.14 8.86
C LEU A 179 20.82 -0.13 8.07
N GLN A 180 20.98 -0.10 6.75
CA GLN A 180 20.74 -1.27 5.89
C GLN A 180 21.68 -2.43 6.21
N ARG A 181 22.97 -2.14 6.44
CA ARG A 181 23.94 -3.15 6.87
C ARG A 181 23.60 -3.72 8.24
N TRP A 182 23.15 -2.89 9.18
CA TRP A 182 22.73 -3.34 10.53
C TRP A 182 21.59 -4.35 10.50
N ARG A 183 20.66 -4.23 9.54
CA ARG A 183 19.58 -5.21 9.37
C ARG A 183 19.89 -6.34 8.40
N HIS A 184 21.17 -6.59 8.11
CA HIS A 184 21.65 -7.67 7.26
C HIS A 184 21.12 -7.62 5.82
N TYR A 185 20.87 -6.41 5.28
CA TYR A 185 20.78 -6.27 3.84
C TYR A 185 22.19 -6.39 3.25
N ALA A 186 22.47 -7.44 2.51
CA ALA A 186 23.76 -7.62 1.84
C ALA A 186 23.97 -6.55 0.76
N ASP A 187 25.24 -6.19 0.52
CA ASP A 187 25.63 -5.24 -0.52
C ASP A 187 25.28 -5.71 -1.93
#